data_AF-A0A1E4LL89-F1
#
_entry.id   AF-A0A1E4LL89-F1
#
_cell.length_a   1.000
_cell.length_b   1.000
_cell.length_c   1.000
_cell.angle_alpha   90.00
_cell.angle_beta   90.00
_cell.angle_gamma   90.00
#
_symmetry.space_group_name_H-M   'P 1'
#
loop_
_entity.id
_entity.type
_entity.pdbx_description
1 polymer ?
#
loop_
_entity_poly.entity_id
_entity_poly.type
_entity_poly.pdbx_seq_one_letter_code
_entity_poly.pdbx_strand_id
1 'polypeptide(L)'
;MGKGNNESNRNDKLELREEFELREKRLALVYKLLYVFAAIWASILLAYASNPHETAPLFCGLLATLATAITNIIFFIFSELRCLGITAIVDNEIKYIADEKYLSIWDTFGLSLFVSMLLTWVNMMFPQIFTQVLIAVVLTVGVIAEGISIFFTKKVGLIIRNIATPMVLYALFSVLQFSSSV
;
A
#
# COMPACT_ATOMS: atom_id res chain seq x y z
N MET A 1 -38.94 38.83 2.62
CA MET A 1 -38.80 37.37 2.46
C MET A 1 -37.41 37.01 1.89
N GLY A 2 -36.32 37.26 2.63
CA GLY A 2 -34.95 37.04 2.13
C GLY A 2 -33.96 36.43 3.14
N LYS A 3 -34.42 35.97 4.31
CA LYS A 3 -33.56 35.40 5.35
C LYS A 3 -33.24 33.90 5.14
N GLY A 4 -34.17 33.13 4.55
CA GLY A 4 -34.00 31.67 4.39
C GLY A 4 -32.85 31.25 3.47
N ASN A 5 -32.63 31.96 2.35
CA ASN A 5 -31.55 31.61 1.41
C ASN A 5 -30.13 31.92 1.95
N ASN A 6 -30.01 32.85 2.90
CA ASN A 6 -28.72 33.25 3.47
C ASN A 6 -28.31 32.42 4.68
N GLU A 7 -29.23 31.71 5.33
CA GLU A 7 -28.93 30.76 6.40
C GLU A 7 -28.58 29.38 5.83
N SER A 8 -29.31 28.87 4.83
CA SER A 8 -28.97 27.62 4.13
C SER A 8 -27.56 27.68 3.55
N ASN A 9 -27.26 28.73 2.77
CA ASN A 9 -25.95 28.90 2.11
C ASN A 9 -24.79 29.17 3.09
N ARG A 10 -25.11 29.48 4.36
CA ARG A 10 -24.12 29.67 5.42
C ARG A 10 -23.86 28.36 6.17
N ASN A 11 -24.90 27.56 6.40
CA ASN A 11 -24.79 26.22 6.96
C ASN A 11 -24.06 25.28 6.00
N ASP A 12 -24.39 25.31 4.71
CA ASP A 12 -23.71 24.50 3.68
C ASP A 12 -22.20 24.77 3.62
N LYS A 13 -21.81 26.05 3.78
CA LYS A 13 -20.38 26.46 3.83
C LYS A 13 -19.69 26.04 5.12
N LEU A 14 -20.42 25.96 6.24
CA LEU A 14 -19.88 25.54 7.53
C LEU A 14 -19.63 24.03 7.53
N GLU A 15 -20.59 23.25 7.04
CA GLU A 15 -20.47 21.80 6.88
C GLU A 15 -19.30 21.43 5.94
N LEU A 16 -19.17 22.12 4.80
CA LEU A 16 -18.03 21.94 3.89
C LEU A 16 -16.69 22.21 4.58
N ARG A 17 -16.61 23.26 5.41
CA ARG A 17 -15.39 23.65 6.10
C ARG A 17 -14.99 22.64 7.17
N GLU A 18 -15.95 22.14 7.95
CA GLU A 18 -15.71 21.09 8.94
C GLU A 18 -15.28 19.78 8.27
N GLU A 19 -15.86 19.43 7.12
CA GLU A 19 -15.46 18.26 6.33
C GLU A 19 -14.04 18.38 5.77
N PHE A 20 -13.66 19.54 5.24
CA PHE A 20 -12.29 19.78 4.79
C PHE A 20 -11.28 19.66 5.94
N GLU A 21 -11.62 20.21 7.12
CA GLU A 21 -10.76 20.15 8.29
C GLU A 21 -10.57 18.70 8.78
N LEU A 22 -11.64 17.89 8.73
CA LEU A 22 -11.58 16.45 9.02
C LEU A 22 -10.67 15.69 8.06
N ARG A 23 -10.79 15.94 6.74
CA ARG A 23 -9.94 15.29 5.73
C ARG A 23 -8.48 15.70 5.83
N GLU A 24 -8.22 16.99 6.08
CA GLU A 24 -6.86 17.50 6.29
C GLU A 24 -6.21 16.84 7.53
N LYS A 25 -6.95 16.69 8.64
CA LYS A 25 -6.49 15.97 9.83
C LYS A 25 -6.16 14.50 9.53
N ARG A 26 -7.01 13.81 8.76
CA ARG A 26 -6.75 12.42 8.34
C ARG A 26 -5.51 12.34 7.45
N LEU A 27 -5.37 13.24 6.48
CA LEU A 27 -4.23 13.27 5.58
C LEU A 27 -2.92 13.54 6.33
N ALA A 28 -2.93 14.48 7.28
CA ALA A 28 -1.78 14.78 8.13
C ALA A 28 -1.36 13.58 8.98
N LEU A 29 -2.31 12.82 9.52
CA LEU A 29 -2.03 11.59 10.25
C LEU A 29 -1.41 10.52 9.34
N VAL A 30 -2.00 10.29 8.16
CA VAL A 30 -1.49 9.31 7.20
C VAL A 30 -0.11 9.68 6.67
N TYR A 31 0.18 10.97 6.49
CA TYR A 31 1.51 11.45 6.12
C TYR A 31 2.56 11.18 7.21
N LYS A 32 2.19 11.35 8.49
CA LYS A 32 3.07 10.96 9.62
C LYS A 32 3.34 9.45 9.61
N LEU A 33 2.32 8.63 9.37
CA LEU A 33 2.50 7.17 9.22
C LEU A 33 3.44 6.83 8.07
N LEU A 34 3.27 7.47 6.90
CA LEU A 34 4.16 7.29 5.75
C LEU A 34 5.62 7.51 6.14
N TYR A 35 5.91 8.61 6.86
CA TYR A 35 7.25 8.92 7.32
C TYR A 35 7.83 7.83 8.24
N VAL A 36 7.04 7.34 9.19
CA VAL A 36 7.45 6.27 10.11
C VAL A 36 7.73 4.97 9.34
N PHE A 37 6.82 4.55 8.47
CA PHE A 37 6.99 3.34 7.66
C PHE A 37 8.21 3.43 6.74
N ALA A 38 8.43 4.58 6.09
CA ALA A 38 9.60 4.82 5.24
C ALA A 38 10.92 4.78 6.02
N ALA A 39 10.95 5.38 7.23
CA ALA A 39 12.13 5.35 8.09
C ALA A 39 12.47 3.93 8.56
N ILE A 40 11.46 3.15 8.97
CA ILE A 40 11.63 1.74 9.34
C ILE A 40 12.11 0.93 8.13
N TRP A 41 11.49 1.12 6.96
CA TRP A 41 11.88 0.45 5.73
C TRP A 41 13.34 0.73 5.36
N ALA A 42 13.78 1.99 5.40
CA ALA A 42 15.15 2.37 5.11
C ALA A 42 16.16 1.77 6.11
N SER A 43 15.79 1.73 7.40
CA SER A 43 16.61 1.14 8.45
C SER A 43 16.79 -0.37 8.24
N ILE A 44 15.71 -1.07 7.88
CA ILE A 44 15.72 -2.50 7.56
C ILE A 44 16.51 -2.76 6.29
N LEU A 45 16.42 -1.89 5.27
CA LEU A 45 17.18 -2.02 4.03
C LEU A 45 18.68 -1.92 4.29
N LEU A 46 19.09 -1.00 5.17
CA LEU A 46 20.49 -0.83 5.54
C LEU A 46 21.01 -2.06 6.31
N ALA A 47 20.19 -2.61 7.21
CA ALA A 47 20.49 -3.86 7.89
C ALA A 47 20.56 -5.04 6.92
N TYR A 48 19.65 -5.11 5.94
CA TYR A 48 19.62 -6.14 4.91
C TYR A 48 20.91 -6.16 4.07
N ALA A 49 21.41 -4.98 3.68
CA ALA A 49 22.66 -4.86 2.92
C ALA A 49 23.91 -5.31 3.71
N SER A 50 23.82 -5.41 5.03
CA SER A 50 24.97 -5.65 5.92
C SER A 50 24.97 -7.05 6.57
N ASN A 51 23.92 -7.85 6.37
CA ASN A 51 23.71 -9.10 7.12
C ASN A 51 23.99 -10.38 6.32
N PRO A 52 24.39 -11.47 6.99
CA PRO A 52 24.63 -12.77 6.37
C PRO A 52 23.33 -13.47 5.92
N HIS A 53 23.48 -14.40 4.97
CA HIS A 53 22.42 -15.04 4.19
C HIS A 53 21.30 -15.73 5.01
N GLU A 54 21.56 -16.15 6.25
CA GLU A 54 20.60 -16.95 7.04
C GLU A 54 19.35 -16.18 7.45
N THR A 55 19.48 -14.89 7.78
CA THR A 55 18.34 -14.05 8.19
C THR A 55 17.66 -13.33 7.03
N ALA A 56 18.19 -13.47 5.82
CA ALA A 56 17.75 -12.68 4.70
C ALA A 56 16.31 -12.93 4.21
N PRO A 57 15.75 -14.15 4.30
CA PRO A 57 14.32 -14.37 4.03
C PRO A 57 13.39 -13.52 4.91
N LEU A 58 13.78 -13.24 6.15
CA LEU A 58 13.03 -12.36 7.05
C LEU A 58 13.11 -10.91 6.60
N PHE A 59 14.30 -10.44 6.25
CA PHE A 59 14.50 -9.09 5.75
C PHE A 59 13.74 -8.85 4.44
N CYS A 60 13.76 -9.80 3.50
CA CYS A 60 12.98 -9.73 2.26
C CYS A 60 11.46 -9.63 2.54
N GLY A 61 10.94 -10.41 3.49
CA GLY A 61 9.53 -10.38 3.89
C GLY A 61 9.12 -9.03 4.50
N LEU A 62 9.94 -8.51 5.41
CA LEU A 62 9.70 -7.22 6.06
C LEU A 62 9.79 -6.06 5.06
N LEU A 63 10.81 -6.05 4.19
CA LEU A 63 10.98 -5.04 3.16
C LEU A 63 9.84 -5.05 2.14
N ALA A 64 9.40 -6.22 1.69
CA ALA A 64 8.29 -6.37 0.76
C ALA A 64 6.96 -5.88 1.35
N THR A 65 6.67 -6.23 2.60
CA THR A 65 5.46 -5.77 3.28
C THR A 65 5.47 -4.26 3.44
N LEU A 66 6.55 -3.71 3.98
CA LEU A 66 6.67 -2.28 4.27
C LEU A 66 6.64 -1.44 2.98
N ALA A 67 7.30 -1.89 1.91
CA ALA A 67 7.21 -1.24 0.61
C ALA A 67 5.77 -1.26 0.05
N THR A 68 5.06 -2.39 0.16
CA THR A 68 3.65 -2.47 -0.24
C THR A 68 2.78 -1.50 0.56
N ALA A 69 3.01 -1.39 1.88
CA ALA A 69 2.31 -0.47 2.77
C ALA A 69 2.54 0.99 2.35
N ILE A 70 3.80 1.37 2.11
CA ILE A 70 4.20 2.70 1.64
C ILE A 70 3.48 3.03 0.33
N THR A 71 3.50 2.11 -0.65
CA THR A 71 2.83 2.30 -1.94
C THR A 71 1.32 2.50 -1.78
N ASN A 72 0.65 1.70 -0.95
CA ASN A 72 -0.78 1.85 -0.69
C ASN A 72 -1.13 3.17 -0.01
N ILE A 73 -0.30 3.62 0.95
CA ILE A 73 -0.45 4.91 1.62
C ILE A 73 -0.29 6.06 0.60
N ILE A 74 0.70 5.98 -0.29
CA ILE A 74 0.89 6.98 -1.36
C ILE A 74 -0.33 7.03 -2.29
N PHE A 75 -0.85 5.89 -2.71
CA PHE A 75 -2.08 5.83 -3.54
C PHE A 75 -3.30 6.44 -2.83
N PHE A 76 -3.42 6.23 -1.51
CA PHE A 76 -4.46 6.86 -0.73
C PHE A 76 -4.29 8.38 -0.69
N ILE A 77 -3.08 8.89 -0.42
CA ILE A 77 -2.78 10.33 -0.39
C ILE A 77 -3.15 10.98 -1.72
N PHE A 78 -2.77 10.39 -2.86
CA PHE A 78 -3.17 10.91 -4.18
C PHE A 78 -4.69 10.90 -4.39
N SER A 79 -5.38 9.89 -3.87
CA SER A 79 -6.84 9.81 -3.95
C SER A 79 -7.52 10.89 -3.11
N GLU A 80 -7.02 11.16 -1.90
CA GLU A 80 -7.51 12.23 -1.02
C GLU A 80 -7.22 13.61 -1.61
N LEU A 81 -6.00 13.86 -2.10
CA LEU A 81 -5.63 15.11 -2.78
C LEU A 81 -6.53 15.38 -4.00
N ARG A 82 -6.92 14.34 -4.75
CA ARG A 82 -7.88 14.47 -5.85
C ARG A 82 -9.28 14.84 -5.37
N CYS A 83 -9.69 14.39 -4.18
CA CYS A 83 -10.95 14.80 -3.55
C CYS A 83 -10.92 16.25 -3.05
N LEU A 84 -9.75 16.70 -2.57
CA LEU A 84 -9.55 18.07 -2.09
C LEU A 84 -9.42 19.08 -3.25
N GLY A 85 -8.90 18.66 -4.41
CA GLY A 85 -8.57 19.53 -5.54
C GLY A 85 -9.66 19.76 -6.59
N ILE A 86 -10.85 19.15 -6.50
CA ILE A 86 -11.85 19.20 -7.58
C ILE A 86 -13.25 19.58 -7.04
N THR A 87 -13.57 20.87 -7.20
CA THR A 87 -14.90 21.50 -7.30
C THR A 87 -15.88 21.37 -6.13
N ALA A 88 -16.56 22.48 -5.82
CA ALA A 88 -17.52 22.67 -4.72
C ALA A 88 -18.77 21.76 -4.74
N ILE A 89 -18.81 20.75 -5.61
CA ILE A 89 -19.83 19.70 -5.67
C ILE A 89 -19.07 18.38 -5.78
N VAL A 90 -18.57 17.87 -4.65
CA VAL A 90 -18.00 16.52 -4.59
C VAL A 90 -19.17 15.55 -4.59
N ASP A 91 -19.26 14.73 -5.63
CA ASP A 91 -20.25 13.65 -5.70
C ASP A 91 -20.04 12.69 -4.51
N ASN A 92 -21.13 12.28 -3.85
CA ASN A 92 -21.09 11.39 -2.68
C ASN A 92 -20.37 10.07 -3.01
N GLU A 93 -20.36 9.66 -4.28
CA GLU A 93 -19.64 8.48 -4.77
C GLU A 93 -18.12 8.61 -4.62
N ILE A 94 -17.53 9.78 -4.93
CA ILE A 94 -16.09 10.01 -4.83
C ILE A 94 -15.65 10.00 -3.36
N LYS A 95 -16.50 10.54 -2.47
CA LYS A 95 -16.32 10.53 -1.02
C LYS A 95 -16.34 9.11 -0.46
N TYR A 96 -17.35 8.31 -0.84
CA TYR A 96 -17.44 6.91 -0.45
C TYR A 96 -16.19 6.12 -0.90
N ILE A 97 -15.69 6.36 -2.12
CA ILE A 97 -14.49 5.72 -2.64
C ILE A 97 -13.24 6.08 -1.81
N ALA A 98 -13.13 7.32 -1.32
CA ALA A 98 -11.99 7.74 -0.50
C ALA A 98 -12.01 7.09 0.89
N ASP A 99 -13.18 7.02 1.53
CA ASP A 99 -13.35 6.37 2.83
C ASP A 99 -13.14 4.84 2.74
N GLU A 100 -13.65 4.20 1.68
CA GLU A 100 -13.41 2.78 1.41
C GLU A 100 -11.92 2.50 1.19
N LYS A 101 -11.20 3.39 0.50
CA LYS A 101 -9.74 3.28 0.35
C LYS A 101 -9.00 3.41 1.67
N TYR A 102 -9.42 4.32 2.56
CA TYR A 102 -8.81 4.49 3.88
C TYR A 102 -8.88 3.20 4.71
N LEU A 103 -10.06 2.57 4.77
CA LEU A 103 -10.24 1.29 5.45
C LEU A 103 -9.42 0.18 4.77
N SER A 104 -9.40 0.16 3.43
CA SER A 104 -8.64 -0.83 2.69
C SER A 104 -7.13 -0.76 2.95
N ILE A 105 -6.55 0.38 3.36
CA ILE A 105 -5.12 0.45 3.69
C ILE A 105 -4.75 -0.59 4.75
N TRP A 106 -5.57 -0.73 5.79
CA TRP A 106 -5.29 -1.65 6.89
C TRP A 106 -5.56 -3.11 6.52
N ASP A 107 -6.68 -3.38 5.85
CA ASP A 107 -7.00 -4.73 5.37
C ASP A 107 -5.93 -5.24 4.39
N THR A 108 -5.45 -4.36 3.52
CA THR A 108 -4.43 -4.69 2.52
C THR A 108 -3.04 -4.80 3.12
N PHE A 109 -2.74 -4.04 4.18
CA PHE A 109 -1.54 -4.23 4.98
C PHE A 109 -1.54 -5.58 5.71
N GLY A 110 -2.68 -5.99 6.28
CA GLY A 110 -2.82 -7.31 6.89
C GLY A 110 -2.63 -8.44 5.88
N LEU A 111 -3.19 -8.30 4.69
CA LEU A 111 -3.03 -9.27 3.60
C LEU A 111 -1.58 -9.35 3.12
N SER A 112 -0.90 -8.20 2.94
CA SER A 112 0.49 -8.17 2.49
C SER A 112 1.46 -8.76 3.53
N LEU A 113 1.19 -8.52 4.81
CA LEU A 113 1.90 -9.16 5.93
C LEU A 113 1.73 -10.68 5.89
N PHE A 114 0.50 -11.15 5.73
CA PHE A 114 0.20 -12.58 5.69
C PHE A 114 0.92 -13.28 4.53
N VAL A 115 0.84 -12.71 3.32
CA VAL A 115 1.51 -13.26 2.13
C VAL A 115 3.02 -13.26 2.30
N SER A 116 3.60 -12.17 2.83
CA SER A 116 5.04 -12.07 3.06
C SER A 116 5.53 -13.05 4.12
N MET A 117 4.78 -13.24 5.20
CA MET A 117 5.09 -14.24 6.23
C MET A 117 5.04 -15.67 5.67
N LEU A 118 4.05 -16.00 4.83
CA LEU A 118 3.99 -17.29 4.15
C LEU A 118 5.19 -17.52 3.24
N LEU A 119 5.57 -16.51 2.43
CA LEU A 119 6.76 -16.58 1.56
C LEU A 119 8.05 -16.77 2.36
N THR A 120 8.22 -16.01 3.45
CA THR A 120 9.36 -16.17 4.34
C THR A 120 9.38 -17.56 4.98
N TRP A 121 8.24 -18.05 5.47
CA TRP A 121 8.13 -19.36 6.09
C TRP A 121 8.48 -20.49 5.11
N VAL A 122 7.95 -20.43 3.88
CA VAL A 122 8.27 -21.41 2.83
C VAL A 122 9.76 -21.37 2.48
N ASN A 123 10.35 -20.17 2.37
CA ASN A 123 11.78 -20.00 2.07
C ASN A 123 12.66 -20.56 3.20
N MET A 124 12.28 -20.37 4.47
CA MET A 124 12.99 -20.91 5.62
C MET A 124 12.87 -22.43 5.77
N MET A 125 11.69 -23.00 5.52
CA MET A 125 11.45 -24.44 5.66
C MET A 125 12.04 -25.23 4.48
N PHE A 126 12.11 -24.64 3.29
CA PHE A 126 12.56 -25.30 2.07
C PHE A 126 13.53 -24.44 1.25
N PRO A 127 14.72 -24.11 1.79
CA PRO A 127 15.68 -23.24 1.09
C PRO A 127 16.18 -23.87 -0.23
N GLN A 128 16.20 -25.20 -0.34
CA GLN A 128 16.56 -25.90 -1.57
C GLN A 128 15.48 -25.81 -2.66
N ILE A 129 14.21 -25.62 -2.30
CA ILE A 129 13.09 -25.46 -3.24
C ILE A 129 13.02 -24.01 -3.71
N PHE A 130 13.37 -23.07 -2.82
CA PHE A 130 13.51 -21.63 -3.10
C PHE A 130 14.76 -21.28 -3.92
N THR A 131 14.96 -22.01 -5.02
CA THR A 131 15.98 -21.74 -6.03
C THR A 131 15.62 -20.51 -6.86
N GLN A 132 16.60 -19.98 -7.61
CA GLN A 132 16.39 -18.89 -8.58
C GLN A 132 15.22 -19.17 -9.54
N VAL A 133 14.95 -20.44 -9.86
CA VAL A 133 13.83 -20.85 -10.73
C VAL A 133 12.49 -20.59 -10.07
N LEU A 134 12.30 -20.97 -8.79
CA LEU A 134 11.06 -20.70 -8.07
C LEU A 134 10.84 -19.19 -7.89
N ILE A 135 11.90 -18.44 -7.61
CA ILE A 135 11.84 -16.97 -7.49
C ILE A 135 11.42 -16.33 -8.82
N ALA A 136 11.97 -16.80 -9.95
CA ALA A 136 11.57 -16.34 -11.28
C ALA A 136 10.09 -16.67 -11.60
N VAL A 137 9.61 -17.84 -11.17
CA VAL A 137 8.19 -18.21 -11.31
C VAL A 137 7.30 -17.29 -10.46
N VAL A 138 7.66 -17.04 -9.21
CA VAL A 138 6.92 -16.11 -8.34
C VAL A 138 6.89 -14.70 -8.91
N LEU A 139 8.01 -14.23 -9.46
CA LEU A 139 8.11 -12.92 -10.10
C LEU A 139 7.24 -12.82 -11.36
N THR A 140 7.31 -13.83 -12.24
CA THR A 140 6.49 -13.85 -13.47
C THR A 140 4.99 -13.93 -13.17
N VAL A 141 4.58 -14.81 -12.26
CA VAL A 141 3.18 -14.91 -11.82
C VAL A 141 2.72 -13.60 -11.15
N GLY A 142 3.55 -12.99 -10.32
CA GLY A 142 3.25 -11.73 -9.64
C GLY A 142 3.05 -10.58 -10.63
N VAL A 143 3.95 -10.40 -11.61
CA VAL A 143 3.82 -9.35 -12.62
C VAL A 143 2.58 -9.56 -13.50
N ILE A 144 2.29 -10.81 -13.87
CA ILE A 144 1.07 -11.14 -14.63
C ILE A 144 -0.17 -10.81 -13.79
N ALA A 145 -0.18 -11.17 -12.52
CA ALA A 145 -1.29 -10.87 -11.61
C ALA A 145 -1.48 -9.35 -11.42
N GLU A 146 -0.40 -8.57 -11.31
CA GLU A 146 -0.49 -7.11 -11.30
C GLU A 146 -1.04 -6.55 -12.61
N GLY A 147 -0.60 -7.05 -13.76
CA GLY A 147 -1.13 -6.65 -15.07
C GLY A 147 -2.62 -6.96 -15.20
N ILE A 148 -3.04 -8.13 -14.73
CA ILE A 148 -4.45 -8.56 -14.70
C ILE A 148 -5.27 -7.66 -13.75
N SER A 149 -4.69 -7.23 -12.63
CA SER A 149 -5.38 -6.39 -11.64
C SER A 149 -5.91 -5.07 -12.22
N ILE A 150 -5.30 -4.57 -13.30
CA ILE A 150 -5.70 -3.34 -14.01
C ILE A 150 -7.02 -3.55 -14.77
N PHE A 151 -7.32 -4.77 -15.21
CA PHE A 151 -8.50 -5.10 -16.02
C PHE A 151 -9.72 -5.54 -15.20
N PHE A 152 -9.54 -5.91 -13.93
CA PHE A 152 -10.63 -6.38 -13.06
C PHE A 152 -11.33 -5.25 -12.29
N THR A 153 -12.57 -5.52 -11.86
CA THR A 153 -13.40 -4.58 -11.09
C THR A 153 -12.70 -4.06 -9.84
N LYS A 154 -13.01 -2.82 -9.42
CA LYS A 154 -12.28 -2.05 -8.40
C LYS A 154 -11.88 -2.85 -7.15
N LYS A 155 -12.75 -3.73 -6.61
CA LYS A 155 -12.44 -4.55 -5.41
C LYS A 155 -11.53 -5.73 -5.72
N VAL A 156 -11.81 -6.49 -6.77
CA VAL A 156 -11.05 -7.70 -7.14
C VAL A 156 -9.64 -7.32 -7.60
N GLY A 157 -9.51 -6.27 -8.42
CA GLY A 157 -8.22 -5.74 -8.82
C GLY A 157 -7.38 -5.29 -7.62
N LEU A 158 -8.01 -4.66 -6.63
CA LEU A 158 -7.31 -4.20 -5.42
C LEU A 158 -6.81 -5.38 -4.56
N ILE A 159 -7.59 -6.45 -4.41
CA ILE A 159 -7.14 -7.67 -3.72
C ILE A 159 -5.98 -8.33 -4.46
N ILE A 160 -6.13 -8.56 -5.77
CA ILE A 160 -5.10 -9.20 -6.60
C ILE A 160 -3.79 -8.41 -6.52
N ARG A 161 -3.85 -7.09 -6.65
CA ARG A 161 -2.68 -6.21 -6.54
C ARG A 161 -2.00 -6.36 -5.18
N ASN A 162 -2.76 -6.38 -4.09
CA ASN A 162 -2.19 -6.49 -2.75
C ASN A 162 -1.63 -7.86 -2.38
N ILE A 163 -1.96 -8.91 -3.15
CA ILE A 163 -1.28 -10.21 -3.08
C ILE A 163 -0.05 -10.22 -3.99
N ALA A 164 -0.18 -9.68 -5.20
CA ALA A 164 0.87 -9.71 -6.21
C ALA A 164 2.06 -8.80 -5.88
N THR A 165 1.81 -7.58 -5.41
CA THR A 165 2.87 -6.61 -5.06
C THR A 165 3.86 -7.14 -4.02
N PRO A 166 3.43 -7.69 -2.86
CA PRO A 166 4.40 -8.27 -1.91
C PRO A 166 5.11 -9.50 -2.48
N MET A 167 4.46 -10.31 -3.33
CA MET A 167 5.13 -11.43 -4.03
C MET A 167 6.24 -10.95 -4.96
N VAL A 168 5.97 -9.93 -5.78
CA VAL A 168 6.94 -9.34 -6.71
C VAL A 168 8.10 -8.71 -5.94
N LEU A 169 7.81 -7.91 -4.92
CA LEU A 169 8.83 -7.25 -4.11
C LEU A 169 9.69 -8.26 -3.35
N TYR A 170 9.09 -9.28 -2.76
CA TYR A 170 9.82 -10.36 -2.08
C TYR A 170 10.77 -11.08 -3.03
N ALA A 171 10.28 -11.41 -4.24
CA ALA A 171 11.10 -12.04 -5.27
C ALA A 171 12.26 -11.14 -5.70
N LEU A 172 12.01 -9.84 -5.93
CA LEU A 172 13.05 -8.88 -6.29
C LEU A 172 14.16 -8.76 -5.24
N PHE A 173 13.80 -8.61 -3.96
CA PHE A 173 14.80 -8.58 -2.89
C PHE A 173 15.58 -9.89 -2.81
N SER A 174 14.89 -11.03 -2.96
CA SER A 174 15.55 -12.34 -2.98
C SER A 174 16.55 -12.47 -4.13
N VAL A 175 16.23 -12.00 -5.35
CA VAL A 175 17.17 -11.98 -6.49
C VAL A 175 18.38 -11.10 -6.21
N LEU A 176 18.18 -9.90 -5.67
CA LEU A 176 19.26 -8.98 -5.34
C LEU A 176 20.28 -9.63 -4.40
N GLN A 177 19.79 -10.44 -3.46
CA GLN A 177 20.65 -11.21 -2.57
C GLN A 177 21.54 -12.22 -3.32
N PHE A 178 20.96 -13.03 -4.21
CA PHE A 178 21.71 -13.99 -5.00
C PHE A 178 22.74 -13.32 -5.91
N SER A 179 22.44 -12.13 -6.43
CA SER A 179 23.38 -11.38 -7.27
C SER A 179 24.57 -10.80 -6.49
N SER A 180 24.41 -10.53 -5.18
CA SER A 180 25.48 -10.02 -4.33
C SER A 180 26.45 -11.08 -3.79
N SER A 181 26.14 -12.37 -4.01
CA SER A 181 26.92 -13.52 -3.53
C SER A 181 27.79 -14.20 -4.60
N VAL A 182 27.77 -13.70 -5.84
CA VAL A 182 28.64 -14.13 -6.96
C VAL A 182 29.72 -13.08 -7.18
#